data_AF-A5KWA9-F1
#
_entry.id   AF-A5KWA9-F1
#
_cell.length_a   1.000
_cell.length_b   1.000
_cell.length_c   1.000
_cell.angle_alpha   90.00
_cell.angle_beta   90.00
_cell.angle_gamma   90.00
#
_symmetry.space_group_name_H-M   'P 1'
#
loop_
_entity.id
_entity.type
_entity.pdbx_description
1 polymer ?
#
loop_
_entity_poly.entity_id
_entity_poly.type
_entity_poly.pdbx_seq_one_letter_code
_entity_poly.pdbx_strand_id
1 'polypeptide(L)'
;MLDFDALNAYLDNDRDVIFAVLSTYQEDHGNSLQEIEELVQQQDWGKLHFTVHTLKGILASFGEETATVALERVEQNTFNKVAPEADDLSLIYSEMKIINQQIDEVLSTY
;
A
#
# COMPACT_ATOMS: atom_id res chain seq x y z
N MET A 1 7.54 -0.90 -5.50
CA MET A 1 7.34 0.18 -6.52
C MET A 1 6.17 -0.13 -7.44
N LEU A 2 5.42 0.90 -7.88
CA LEU A 2 4.28 0.73 -8.79
C LEU A 2 4.73 0.46 -10.25
N ASP A 3 3.99 -0.39 -10.95
CA ASP A 3 4.14 -0.61 -12.39
C ASP A 3 3.15 0.29 -13.16
N PHE A 4 3.57 1.51 -13.45
CA PHE A 4 2.72 2.45 -14.19
C PHE A 4 2.47 2.04 -15.64
N ASP A 5 3.36 1.27 -16.27
CA ASP A 5 3.14 0.78 -17.62
C ASP A 5 1.98 -0.23 -17.62
N ALA A 6 1.98 -1.16 -16.66
CA ALA A 6 0.88 -2.11 -16.47
C ALA A 6 -0.41 -1.41 -16.05
N LEU A 7 -0.37 -0.46 -15.11
CA LEU A 7 -1.54 0.29 -14.66
C LEU A 7 -2.17 1.11 -15.80
N ASN A 8 -1.34 1.82 -16.58
CA ASN A 8 -1.80 2.60 -17.73
C ASN A 8 -2.43 1.69 -18.79
N ALA A 9 -1.80 0.54 -19.08
CA ALA A 9 -2.35 -0.42 -20.03
C ALA A 9 -3.68 -1.04 -19.55
N TYR A 10 -3.79 -1.35 -18.25
CA TYR A 10 -5.00 -1.90 -17.64
C TYR A 10 -6.18 -0.92 -17.68
N LEU A 11 -5.90 0.38 -17.54
CA LEU A 11 -6.89 1.47 -17.59
C LEU A 11 -7.01 2.10 -19.00
N ASP A 12 -6.65 1.36 -20.06
CA ASP A 12 -6.77 1.79 -21.47
C ASP A 12 -6.09 3.14 -21.79
N ASN A 13 -5.07 3.53 -21.03
CA ASN A 13 -4.42 4.84 -21.06
C ASN A 13 -5.40 6.02 -20.84
N ASP A 14 -6.56 5.77 -20.24
CA ASP A 14 -7.54 6.79 -19.89
C ASP A 14 -7.04 7.59 -18.69
N ARG A 15 -6.48 8.76 -19.00
CA ARG A 15 -5.90 9.69 -18.04
C ARG A 15 -6.90 10.12 -16.96
N ASP A 16 -8.16 10.33 -17.30
CA ASP A 16 -9.16 10.76 -16.33
C ASP A 16 -9.48 9.63 -15.33
N VAL A 17 -9.52 8.39 -15.82
CA VAL A 17 -9.72 7.21 -14.96
C VAL A 17 -8.49 6.95 -14.09
N ILE A 18 -7.28 7.03 -14.64
CA ILE A 18 -6.03 6.88 -13.88
C ILE A 18 -5.96 7.93 -12.76
N PHE A 19 -6.24 9.20 -13.08
CA PHE A 19 -6.29 10.28 -12.10
C PHE A 19 -7.30 9.99 -10.99
N ALA A 20 -8.52 9.56 -11.34
CA ALA A 20 -9.56 9.26 -10.36
C ALA A 20 -9.16 8.10 -9.42
N VAL A 21 -8.59 7.03 -9.97
CA VAL A 21 -8.14 5.86 -9.21
C VAL A 21 -7.02 6.23 -8.24
N LEU A 22 -5.99 6.92 -8.72
CA LEU A 22 -4.86 7.32 -7.89
C LEU A 22 -5.25 8.37 -6.83
N SER A 23 -6.14 9.30 -7.18
CA SER A 23 -6.67 10.29 -6.22
C SER A 23 -7.48 9.61 -5.11
N THR A 24 -8.31 8.62 -5.46
CA THR A 24 -9.08 7.84 -4.48
C THR A 24 -8.15 7.08 -3.55
N TYR A 25 -7.09 6.45 -4.08
CA TYR A 25 -6.07 5.81 -3.25
C TYR A 25 -5.44 6.80 -2.27
N GLN A 26 -5.05 8.00 -2.74
CA GLN A 26 -4.41 8.99 -1.89
C GLN A 26 -5.33 9.50 -0.78
N GLU A 27 -6.62 9.70 -1.08
CA GLU A 27 -7.64 10.10 -0.10
C GLU A 27 -7.86 9.03 0.97
N ASP A 28 -8.04 7.78 0.55
CA ASP A 28 -8.40 6.68 1.46
C ASP A 28 -7.20 6.05 2.17
N HIS A 29 -6.02 6.06 1.54
CA HIS A 29 -4.87 5.25 1.96
C HIS A 29 -3.53 6.02 2.02
N GLY A 30 -3.49 7.31 1.69
CA GLY A 30 -2.27 8.11 1.79
C GLY A 30 -1.65 8.12 3.20
N ASN A 31 -2.49 8.00 4.24
CA ASN A 31 -2.08 7.93 5.64
C ASN A 31 -1.92 6.50 6.19
N SER A 32 -2.12 5.45 5.39
CA SER A 32 -2.07 4.06 5.88
C SER A 32 -0.70 3.69 6.47
N LEU A 33 0.38 4.36 6.07
CA LEU A 33 1.69 4.18 6.70
C LEU A 33 1.67 4.56 8.19
N GLN A 34 1.14 5.75 8.51
CA GLN A 34 1.03 6.21 9.89
C GLN A 34 0.09 5.30 10.69
N GLU A 35 -1.02 4.89 10.09
CA GLU A 35 -1.96 3.95 10.72
C GLU A 35 -1.27 2.63 11.08
N ILE A 36 -0.49 2.05 10.17
CA ILE A 36 0.27 0.81 10.43
C ILE A 36 1.25 1.01 11.59
N GLU A 37 2.00 2.11 11.61
CA GLU A 37 2.94 2.42 12.70
C GLU A 37 2.23 2.49 14.06
N GLU A 38 1.08 3.16 14.12
CA GLU A 38 0.27 3.29 15.34
C GLU A 38 -0.29 1.94 15.80
N LEU A 39 -0.83 1.13 14.89
CA LEU A 39 -1.37 -0.19 15.21
C LEU A 39 -0.28 -1.14 15.71
N VAL A 40 0.94 -1.07 15.16
CA VAL A 40 2.09 -1.82 15.65
C VAL A 40 2.48 -1.40 17.06
N GLN A 41 2.52 -0.09 17.35
CA GLN A 41 2.83 0.42 18.70
C GLN A 41 1.76 0.00 19.73
N GLN A 42 0.50 0.00 19.32
CA GLN A 42 -0.64 -0.40 20.16
C GLN A 42 -0.78 -1.92 20.30
N GLN A 43 -0.03 -2.70 19.51
CA GLN A 43 -0.16 -4.16 19.39
C GLN A 43 -1.58 -4.61 19.00
N ASP A 44 -2.29 -3.79 18.22
CA ASP A 44 -3.63 -4.10 17.73
C ASP A 44 -3.54 -4.94 16.45
N TRP A 45 -3.15 -6.21 16.62
CA TRP A 45 -2.98 -7.16 15.51
C TRP A 45 -4.26 -7.45 14.74
N GLY A 46 -5.41 -7.33 15.41
CA GLY A 46 -6.71 -7.53 14.78
C GLY A 46 -6.96 -6.48 13.71
N LYS A 47 -6.81 -5.20 14.05
CA LYS A 47 -6.95 -4.12 13.05
C LYS A 47 -5.81 -4.12 12.06
N LEU A 48 -4.57 -4.35 12.51
CA LEU A 48 -3.41 -4.36 11.62
C LEU A 48 -3.60 -5.38 10.49
N HIS A 49 -4.13 -6.58 10.78
CA HIS A 49 -4.47 -7.59 9.78
C HIS A 49 -5.38 -7.04 8.67
N PHE A 50 -6.46 -6.33 9.04
CA PHE A 50 -7.40 -5.78 8.06
C PHE A 50 -6.80 -4.62 7.26
N THR A 51 -6.03 -3.74 7.92
CA THR A 51 -5.36 -2.60 7.27
C THR A 51 -4.37 -3.10 6.22
N VAL A 52 -3.51 -4.07 6.56
CA VAL A 52 -2.52 -4.60 5.61
C VAL A 52 -3.16 -5.45 4.52
N HIS A 53 -4.23 -6.20 4.81
CA HIS A 53 -4.97 -6.97 3.80
C HIS A 53 -5.55 -6.05 2.71
N THR A 54 -6.21 -4.97 3.14
CA THR A 54 -6.82 -4.00 2.22
C THR A 54 -5.76 -3.33 1.37
N LEU A 55 -4.69 -2.84 2.00
CA LEU A 55 -3.59 -2.16 1.33
C LEU A 55 -2.88 -3.07 0.33
N LYS A 56 -2.63 -4.34 0.69
CA LYS A 56 -2.08 -5.36 -0.20
C LYS A 56 -2.93 -5.52 -1.46
N GLY A 57 -4.25 -5.64 -1.31
CA GLY A 57 -5.16 -5.82 -2.44
C GLY A 57 -5.10 -4.67 -3.44
N ILE A 58 -5.05 -3.43 -2.94
CA ILE A 58 -4.99 -2.25 -3.79
C ILE A 58 -3.63 -2.12 -4.48
N LEU A 59 -2.54 -2.27 -3.73
CA LEU A 59 -1.18 -2.20 -4.30
C LEU A 59 -0.93 -3.31 -5.33
N ALA A 60 -1.44 -4.52 -5.09
CA ALA A 60 -1.40 -5.59 -6.08
C ALA A 60 -2.16 -5.23 -7.36
N SER A 61 -3.30 -4.53 -7.25
CA SER A 61 -4.03 -4.04 -8.42
C SER A 61 -3.28 -2.96 -9.21
N PHE A 62 -2.31 -2.28 -8.59
CA PHE A 62 -1.40 -1.32 -9.24
C PHE A 62 -0.09 -1.97 -9.74
N GLY A 63 0.00 -3.30 -9.72
CA GLY A 63 1.19 -4.02 -10.16
C GLY A 63 2.38 -3.93 -9.19
N GLU A 64 2.16 -3.53 -7.94
CA GLU A 64 3.20 -3.49 -6.92
C GLU A 64 3.48 -4.90 -6.40
N GLU A 65 4.74 -5.35 -6.47
CA GLU A 65 5.13 -6.70 -6.05
C GLU A 65 5.97 -6.75 -4.75
N THR A 66 6.68 -5.67 -4.41
CA THR A 66 7.67 -5.71 -3.32
C THR A 66 7.01 -5.51 -1.97
N ALA A 67 6.23 -4.44 -1.81
CA ALA A 67 5.46 -4.17 -0.60
C ALA A 67 4.35 -5.21 -0.40
N THR A 68 3.71 -5.69 -1.46
CA THR A 68 2.63 -6.70 -1.36
C THR A 68 3.11 -8.01 -0.76
N VAL A 69 4.32 -8.47 -1.06
CA VAL A 69 4.92 -9.67 -0.44
C VAL A 69 5.17 -9.46 1.06
N ALA A 70 5.65 -8.28 1.47
CA ALA A 70 5.86 -7.96 2.88
C ALA A 70 4.52 -7.83 3.63
N LEU A 71 3.54 -7.14 3.03
CA LEU A 71 2.19 -6.99 3.56
C LEU A 71 1.51 -8.35 3.77
N GLU A 72 1.67 -9.30 2.84
CA GLU A 72 1.17 -10.68 2.98
C GLU A 72 1.75 -11.38 4.21
N ARG A 73 3.06 -11.24 4.47
CA ARG A 73 3.70 -11.85 5.66
C ARG A 73 3.18 -11.22 6.96
N VAL A 74 3.07 -9.89 6.98
CA VAL A 74 2.50 -9.16 8.11
C VAL A 74 1.04 -9.57 8.34
N GLU A 75 0.25 -9.71 7.28
CA GLU A 75 -1.14 -10.18 7.32
C GLU A 75 -1.25 -11.57 7.96
N GLN A 76 -0.40 -12.51 7.54
CA GLN A 76 -0.38 -13.88 8.07
C GLN A 76 0.05 -13.92 9.53
N ASN A 77 1.06 -13.14 9.93
CA ASN A 77 1.51 -13.07 11.32
C ASN A 77 0.42 -12.49 12.22
N THR A 78 -0.19 -11.38 11.81
CA THR A 78 -1.22 -10.67 12.57
C THR A 78 -2.52 -11.46 12.67
N PHE A 79 -2.89 -12.23 11.64
CA PHE A 79 -3.99 -13.20 11.70
C PHE A 79 -3.78 -14.22 12.83
N ASN A 80 -2.54 -14.68 13.01
CA ASN A 80 -2.15 -15.59 14.08
C ASN A 80 -1.86 -14.88 15.42
N LYS A 81 -2.13 -13.58 15.53
CA LYS A 81 -1.85 -12.73 16.69
C LYS A 81 -0.36 -12.71 17.09
N VAL A 82 0.51 -12.90 16.11
CA VAL A 82 1.96 -12.81 16.25
C VAL A 82 2.41 -11.44 15.77
N ALA A 83 3.38 -10.86 16.48
CA ALA A 83 3.96 -9.58 16.08
C ALA A 83 4.62 -9.71 14.69
N PRO A 84 4.50 -8.70 13.81
CA PRO A 84 5.20 -8.67 12.54
C PRO A 84 6.72 -8.71 12.70
N GLU A 85 7.43 -9.22 11.70
CA GLU A 85 8.90 -9.16 11.69
C GLU A 85 9.38 -7.73 11.43
N ALA A 86 10.47 -7.33 12.11
CA ALA A 86 11.00 -5.98 11.98
C ALA A 86 11.48 -5.65 10.56
N ASP A 87 11.99 -6.66 9.84
CA ASP A 87 12.45 -6.51 8.46
C ASP A 87 11.27 -6.28 7.50
N ASP A 88 10.18 -7.03 7.66
CA ASP A 88 8.96 -6.82 6.86
C ASP A 88 8.35 -5.43 7.14
N LEU A 89 8.30 -4.98 8.40
CA LEU A 89 7.83 -3.63 8.75
C LEU A 89 8.71 -2.55 8.14
N SER A 90 10.04 -2.70 8.25
CA SER A 90 10.99 -1.72 7.70
C SER A 90 10.85 -1.59 6.19
N LEU A 91 10.64 -2.72 5.50
CA LEU A 91 10.40 -2.77 4.06
C LEU A 91 9.08 -2.09 3.68
N ILE A 92 7.98 -2.38 4.40
CA ILE A 92 6.69 -1.71 4.19
C ILE A 92 6.85 -0.20 4.36
N TYR A 93 7.54 0.25 5.41
CA TYR A 93 7.72 1.68 5.67
C TYR A 93 8.53 2.39 4.60
N SER A 94 9.57 1.75 4.05
CA SER A 94 10.33 2.34 2.94
C SER A 94 9.54 2.35 1.64
N GLU A 95 8.90 1.24 1.28
CA GLU A 95 8.17 1.12 0.02
C GLU A 95 6.93 2.02 0.00
N MET A 96 6.19 2.12 1.10
CA MET A 96 5.01 3.00 1.17
C MET A 96 5.36 4.47 0.97
N LYS A 97 6.52 4.92 1.49
CA LYS A 97 7.00 6.29 1.23
C LYS A 97 7.30 6.51 -0.26
N ILE A 98 7.93 5.52 -0.89
CA ILE A 98 8.24 5.58 -2.33
C ILE A 98 6.95 5.59 -3.15
N ILE A 99 6.01 4.69 -2.86
CA ILE A 99 4.72 4.58 -3.56
C ILE A 99 3.92 5.87 -3.45
N ASN A 100 3.79 6.43 -2.24
CA ASN A 100 3.08 7.69 -2.03
C ASN A 100 3.74 8.83 -2.82
N GLN A 101 5.08 8.91 -2.79
CA GLN A 101 5.82 9.90 -3.58
C GLN A 101 5.60 9.73 -5.09
N GLN A 102 5.60 8.50 -5.60
CA GLN A 102 5.34 8.20 -7.01
C GLN A 102 3.93 8.65 -7.43
N ILE A 103 2.92 8.42 -6.57
CA ILE A 103 1.53 8.82 -6.83
C ILE A 103 1.40 10.35 -6.81
N ASP A 104 1.97 11.01 -5.81
CA ASP A 104 1.99 12.48 -5.72
C ASP A 104 2.64 13.11 -6.96
N GLU A 105 3.77 12.57 -7.42
CA GLU A 105 4.45 13.04 -8.63
C GLU A 105 3.56 12.89 -9.86
N VAL A 106 2.91 11.74 -10.05
CA VAL A 106 2.01 11.51 -11.18
C VAL A 106 0.83 12.46 -11.13
N LEU A 107 0.15 12.61 -9.99
CA LEU A 107 -1.01 13.48 -9.85
C LEU A 107 -0.66 14.96 -10.04
N SER A 108 0.57 15.38 -9.72
CA SER A 108 1.03 16.75 -9.97
C SER A 108 1.23 17.12 -11.45
N THR A 109 1.21 16.12 -12.34
CA THR A 109 1.35 16.33 -13.80
C THR A 109 0.03 16.51 -14.54
N TYR A 110 -1.10 16.37 -13.84
CA TYR A 110 -2.44 16.64 -14.34
C TYR A 110 -2.82 18.11 -14.16
#